data_AF-A0A945XX66-F1
#
_entry.id   AF-A0A945XX66-F1
#
_cell.length_a   1.000
_cell.length_b   1.000
_cell.length_c   1.000
_cell.angle_alpha   90.00
_cell.angle_beta   90.00
_cell.angle_gamma   90.00
#
_symmetry.space_group_name_H-M   'P 1'
#
loop_
_entity.id
_entity.type
_entity.pdbx_description
1 polymer ?
#
loop_
_entity_poly.entity_id
_entity_poly.type
_entity_poly.pdbx_seq_one_letter_code
_entity_poly.pdbx_strand_id
1 'polypeptide(L)' 'ILISYQSSAKLNTALDAFSDFICKETLANRLQPQVKLDGTEWDLNGESCKIKVELNL' A
#
# COMPACT_ATOMS: atom_id res chain seq x y z
N ILE A 1 2.61 -0.38 -12.55
CA ILE A 1 2.88 -1.04 -11.24
C ILE A 1 1.64 -0.92 -10.37
N LEU A 2 1.15 -2.02 -9.82
CA LEU A 2 0.03 -2.05 -8.88
C LEU A 2 0.58 -2.37 -7.49
N ILE A 3 0.28 -1.51 -6.51
CA ILE A 3 0.65 -1.76 -5.11
C ILE A 3 -0.63 -2.07 -4.35
N SER A 4 -0.72 -3.30 -3.84
CA SER A 4 -1.79 -3.73 -2.94
C SER A 4 -1.28 -3.73 -1.51
N TYR A 5 -2.11 -3.31 -0.56
CA TYR A 5 -1.72 -3.26 0.85
C TYR A 5 -2.82 -3.77 1.79
N GLN A 6 -2.43 -4.38 2.90
CA GLN A 6 -3.32 -4.72 4.01
C GLN A 6 -2.78 -4.01 5.25
N SER A 7 -3.59 -3.15 5.87
CA SER A 7 -3.18 -2.34 7.01
C SER A 7 -4.32 -2.07 7.99
N SER A 8 -4.01 -1.39 9.10
CA SER A 8 -5.00 -0.95 10.08
C SER A 8 -5.98 0.07 9.47
N ALA A 9 -7.09 0.36 10.16
CA ALA A 9 -8.01 1.41 9.71
C ALA A 9 -7.34 2.81 9.67
N LYS A 10 -6.50 3.11 10.66
CA LYS A 10 -5.80 4.39 10.77
C LYS A 10 -4.77 4.55 9.64
N LEU A 11 -3.97 3.52 9.40
CA LEU A 11 -2.98 3.53 8.33
C LEU A 11 -3.65 3.52 6.95
N ASN A 12 -4.76 2.81 6.77
CA ASN A 12 -5.56 2.87 5.53
C ASN A 12 -6.00 4.31 5.22
N THR A 13 -6.51 5.06 6.19
CA THR A 13 -6.91 6.46 6.00
C THR A 13 -5.73 7.35 5.58
N ALA A 14 -4.56 7.16 6.18
CA ALA A 14 -3.37 7.90 5.79
C ALA A 14 -2.91 7.54 4.37
N LEU A 15 -2.85 6.25 4.04
CA LEU A 15 -2.44 5.78 2.72
C LEU A 15 -3.39 6.26 1.62
N ASP A 16 -4.69 6.32 1.90
CA ASP A 16 -5.69 6.88 0.98
C ASP A 16 -5.50 8.38 0.78
N ALA A 17 -5.34 9.14 1.86
CA ALA A 17 -5.13 10.60 1.83
C ALA A 17 -3.84 11.03 1.11
N PHE A 18 -2.81 10.18 1.10
CA PHE A 18 -1.53 10.42 0.43
C PHE A 18 -1.31 9.56 -0.82
N SER A 19 -2.36 8.91 -1.33
CA SER A 19 -2.27 7.93 -2.42
C SER A 19 -1.61 8.51 -3.68
N ASP A 20 -1.97 9.72 -4.09
CA ASP A 20 -1.39 10.41 -5.26
C ASP A 20 0.11 10.64 -5.10
N PHE A 21 0.54 11.10 -3.92
CA PHE A 21 1.94 11.33 -3.61
C PHE A 21 2.73 10.02 -3.61
N ILE A 22 2.20 8.98 -2.95
CA ILE A 22 2.82 7.65 -2.90
C ILE A 22 2.96 7.09 -4.31
N CYS A 23 1.90 7.17 -5.13
CA CYS A 23 1.93 6.67 -6.50
C CYS A 23 2.98 7.39 -7.35
N LYS A 24 3.08 8.72 -7.21
CA LYS A 24 4.10 9.51 -7.91
C LYS A 24 5.52 9.11 -7.53
N GLU A 25 5.82 9.05 -6.23
CA GLU A 25 7.18 8.76 -5.75
C GLU A 25 7.60 7.30 -6.01
N THR A 26 6.64 6.37 -6.03
CA THR A 26 6.90 4.93 -6.27
C THR A 26 6.76 4.51 -7.72
N LEU A 27 6.38 5.44 -8.62
CA LEU A 27 5.99 5.16 -10.00
C LEU A 27 4.88 4.09 -10.10
N ALA A 28 4.03 4.01 -9.07
CA ALA A 28 2.86 3.16 -9.07
C ALA A 28 1.71 3.80 -9.86
N ASN A 29 0.98 2.96 -10.58
CA ASN A 29 -0.23 3.39 -11.28
C ASN A 29 -1.41 3.48 -10.32
N ARG A 30 -1.38 2.66 -9.26
CA ARG A 30 -2.47 2.53 -8.31
C ARG A 30 -1.97 1.94 -7.00
N LEU A 31 -2.50 2.50 -5.91
CA LEU A 31 -2.44 1.97 -4.55
C LEU A 31 -3.84 1.44 -4.20
N GLN A 32 -3.97 0.21 -3.69
CA GLN A 32 -5.28 -0.35 -3.34
C GLN A 32 -5.28 -1.19 -2.05
N PRO A 33 -6.27 -0.99 -1.16
CA PRO A 33 -6.39 -1.81 0.05
C PRO A 33 -6.92 -3.21 -0.28
N GLN A 34 -6.50 -4.21 0.49
CA GLN A 34 -7.02 -5.57 0.48
C GLN A 34 -7.26 -6.11 1.90
N VAL A 35 -8.33 -6.89 2.06
CA VAL A 35 -8.72 -7.50 3.35
C VAL A 35 -7.73 -8.59 3.77
N LYS A 36 -7.27 -9.37 2.81
CA LYS A 36 -6.28 -10.43 3.01
C LYS A 36 -5.29 -10.35 1.87
N LEU A 37 -4.03 -10.11 2.21
CA LEU A 37 -2.95 -9.98 1.26
C LEU A 37 -1.83 -10.95 1.59
N ASP A 38 -1.38 -11.68 0.57
CA ASP A 38 -0.10 -12.38 0.62
C ASP A 38 0.97 -11.45 0.06
N GLY A 39 1.76 -10.87 0.95
CA GLY A 39 2.71 -9.80 0.66
C GLY A 39 3.77 -9.73 1.75
N THR A 40 4.75 -8.85 1.55
CA THR A 40 5.83 -8.63 2.51
C THR A 40 5.31 -7.77 3.66
N GLU A 41 5.63 -8.13 4.90
CA GLU A 41 5.31 -7.34 6.09
C GLU A 41 6.30 -6.18 6.25
N TRP A 42 5.79 -4.98 6.47
CA TRP A 42 6.53 -3.74 6.62
C TRP A 42 6.06 -3.03 7.90
N ASP A 43 6.98 -2.41 8.62
CA ASP A 43 6.64 -1.49 9.71
C ASP A 43 6.54 -0.07 9.15
N LEU A 44 5.35 0.52 9.20
CA LEU A 44 5.09 1.89 8.77
C LEU A 44 4.74 2.72 10.01
N ASN A 45 5.76 3.34 10.62
CA ASN A 45 5.65 4.15 11.83
C ASN A 45 5.08 3.37 13.03
N GLY A 46 5.53 2.13 13.24
CA GLY A 46 5.05 1.26 14.32
C GLY A 46 3.74 0.54 14.01
N GLU A 47 3.19 0.69 12.79
CA GLU A 47 2.02 -0.04 12.34
C GLU A 47 2.41 -1.10 11.29
N SER A 48 2.03 -2.36 11.57
CA SER A 48 2.23 -3.49 10.67
C SER A 48 1.40 -3.32 9.40
N CYS A 49 2.05 -3.43 8.23
CA CYS A 49 1.42 -3.34 6.93
C CYS A 49 1.98 -4.40 5.99
N LYS A 50 1.10 -5.20 5.37
CA LYS A 50 1.51 -6.07 4.26
C LYS A 50 1.43 -5.33 2.96
N ILE A 51 2.46 -5.45 2.13
CA ILE A 51 2.54 -4.81 0.81
C ILE A 51 2.89 -5.87 -0.24
N LYS A 52 2.16 -5.83 -1.36
CA LYS A 52 2.44 -6.63 -2.55
C LYS A 52 2.57 -5.70 -3.76
N VAL A 53 3.66 -5.87 -4.50
CA VAL A 53 3.95 -5.08 -5.71
C VAL A 53 3.83 -5.97 -6.93
N GLU A 54 3.01 -5.57 -7.89
CA GLU A 54 2.77 -6.31 -9.13
C GLU A 54 3.14 -5.40 -10.34
N LEU A 55 3.95 -5.94 -11.24
CA LEU A 55 4.25 -5.27 -12.51
C LEU A 55 3.10 -5.61 -13.48
N ASN A 56 2.36 -4.59 -13.91
CA ASN A 56 1.45 -4.74 -15.06
C ASN A 56 2.35 -4.83 -16.30
N LEU A 57 2.64 -6.05 -16.75
CA LEU A 57 3.28 -6.32 -18.03
C LEU A 57 2.27 -6.17 -19.18
#